data_AF-W2TGP2-F1
#
_entry.id   AF-W2TGP2-F1
#
_cell.length_a   1.000
_cell.length_b   1.000
_cell.length_c   1.000
_cell.angle_alpha   90.00
_cell.angle_beta   90.00
_cell.angle_gamma   90.00
#
_symmetry.space_group_name_H-M   'P 1'
#
loop_
_entity.id
_entity.type
_entity.pdbx_description
1 polymer ?
#
loop_
_entity_poly.entity_id
_entity_poly.type
_entity_poly.pdbx_seq_one_letter_code
_entity_poly.pdbx_strand_id
1 'polypeptide(L)'
;MMRIFATSSVHRLFTSSGNYDLTMKIGKVLIADDIEKECVDLLHSNGIEVTVKTRQSKDELKVSLADHDAVIVRSATKITSELIGAGAAGRLKLIGRAGTGVDNIDVEAATANRVLVMNTPR
;
A
#
# COMPACT_ATOMS: atom_id res chain seq x y z
N MET A 1 -12.46 -6.96 6.13
CA MET A 1 -12.04 -5.72 6.84
C MET A 1 -10.86 -5.13 6.09
N MET A 2 -11.11 -4.22 5.15
CA MET A 2 -10.11 -3.41 4.43
C MET A 2 -10.34 -1.92 4.77
N ARG A 3 -10.70 -1.65 6.02
CA ARG A 3 -11.15 -0.33 6.48
C ARG A 3 -10.06 0.74 6.43
N ILE A 4 -8.79 0.36 6.37
CA ILE A 4 -7.69 1.34 6.42
C ILE A 4 -7.43 1.99 5.05
N PHE A 5 -7.70 1.29 3.95
CA PHE A 5 -7.62 1.87 2.61
C PHE A 5 -8.80 2.79 2.28
N ALA A 6 -9.88 2.71 3.06
CA ALA A 6 -11.14 3.37 2.78
C ALA A 6 -11.19 4.84 3.22
N THR A 7 -10.04 5.50 3.44
CA THR A 7 -10.00 6.93 3.74
C THR A 7 -8.81 7.54 3.02
N SER A 8 -8.96 8.75 2.46
CA SER A 8 -7.89 9.51 1.81
C SER A 8 -6.76 9.93 2.77
N SER A 9 -6.87 9.59 4.05
CA SER A 9 -5.99 10.05 5.12
C SER A 9 -5.92 8.99 6.22
N VAL A 10 -4.74 8.37 6.36
CA VAL A 10 -4.46 7.44 7.45
C VAL A 10 -4.23 8.26 8.72
N HIS A 11 -5.18 8.23 9.65
CA HIS A 11 -5.12 9.03 10.87
C HIS A 11 -4.71 8.19 12.09
N ARG A 12 -3.67 8.69 12.78
CA ARG A 12 -3.39 8.51 14.22
C ARG A 12 -2.77 7.17 14.65
N LEU A 13 -1.46 7.19 14.89
CA LEU A 13 -0.79 6.25 15.81
C LEU A 13 -0.73 6.90 17.19
N PHE A 14 -1.32 6.26 18.20
CA PHE A 14 -1.13 6.66 19.59
C PHE A 14 0.14 6.01 20.13
N THR A 15 1.18 6.81 20.40
CA THR A 15 2.30 6.39 21.24
C THR A 15 2.27 7.17 22.55
N SER A 16 2.87 6.62 23.61
CA SER A 16 2.84 7.17 24.97
C SER A 16 3.49 8.54 25.13
N SER A 17 4.08 9.12 24.07
CA SER A 17 4.92 10.32 24.13
C SER A 17 4.40 11.54 23.34
N GLY A 18 3.17 11.54 22.84
CA GLY A 18 2.52 12.76 22.35
C GLY A 18 1.67 12.60 21.09
N ASN A 19 0.84 13.63 20.82
CA ASN A 19 0.01 13.71 19.61
C ASN A 19 0.86 14.22 18.44
N TYR A 20 1.23 13.34 17.52
CA TYR A 20 1.76 13.75 16.22
C TYR A 20 0.63 13.70 15.20
N ASP A 21 0.29 14.86 14.62
CA ASP A 21 -0.61 14.93 13.46
C ASP A 21 0.18 14.56 12.19
N LEU A 22 0.29 13.26 11.93
CA LEU A 22 0.89 12.71 10.71
C LEU A 22 -0.24 12.35 9.74
N THR A 23 -0.92 13.35 9.18
CA THR A 23 -1.84 13.10 8.06
C THR A 23 -1.05 12.66 6.82
N MET A 24 -0.94 11.34 6.61
CA MET A 24 -0.47 10.77 5.34
C MET A 24 -1.60 10.85 4.31
N LYS A 25 -1.44 11.72 3.31
CA LYS A 25 -2.36 11.82 2.17
C LYS A 25 -2.09 10.70 1.15
N ILE A 26 -3.09 9.87 0.89
CA ILE A 26 -3.10 8.83 -0.14
C ILE A 26 -4.06 9.27 -1.25
N GLY A 27 -3.53 9.53 -2.45
CA GLY A 27 -4.31 9.99 -3.59
C GLY A 27 -4.36 8.99 -4.75
N LYS A 28 -3.28 8.22 -4.95
CA LYS A 28 -3.17 7.21 -6.02
C LYS A 28 -2.87 5.83 -5.43
N VAL A 29 -3.70 4.84 -5.74
CA VAL A 29 -3.53 3.45 -5.28
C VAL A 29 -3.38 2.52 -6.48
N LEU A 30 -2.33 1.72 -6.47
CA LEU A 30 -2.14 0.60 -7.39
C LEU A 30 -2.74 -0.67 -6.79
N ILE A 31 -3.52 -1.41 -7.55
CA ILE A 31 -3.93 -2.79 -7.23
C ILE A 31 -3.18 -3.72 -8.19
N ALA A 32 -2.25 -4.49 -7.64
CA ALA A 32 -1.32 -5.32 -8.41
C ALA A 32 -1.70 -6.81 -8.47
N ASP A 33 -2.69 -7.24 -7.67
CA ASP A 33 -3.25 -8.59 -7.66
C ASP A 33 -4.77 -8.55 -7.81
N ASP A 34 -5.36 -9.68 -8.19
CA ASP A 34 -6.82 -9.85 -8.23
C ASP A 34 -7.42 -9.65 -6.83
N ILE A 35 -8.35 -8.71 -6.73
CA ILE A 35 -9.10 -8.35 -5.51
C ILE A 35 -10.58 -8.16 -5.83
N GLU A 36 -11.42 -8.23 -4.81
CA GLU A 36 -12.86 -8.02 -4.93
C GLU A 36 -13.19 -6.59 -5.40
N LYS A 37 -14.16 -6.45 -6.30
CA LYS A 37 -14.55 -5.17 -6.92
C LYS A 37 -14.95 -4.13 -5.86
N GLU A 38 -15.51 -4.59 -4.75
CA GLU A 38 -15.89 -3.78 -3.60
C GLU A 38 -14.72 -2.96 -3.04
N CYS A 39 -13.48 -3.44 -3.18
CA CYS A 39 -12.28 -2.68 -2.84
C CYS A 39 -12.15 -1.41 -3.69
N VAL A 40 -12.26 -1.56 -5.01
CA VAL A 40 -12.12 -0.48 -5.99
C VAL A 40 -13.21 0.55 -5.77
N ASP A 41 -14.46 0.10 -5.60
CA ASP A 41 -15.61 0.97 -5.37
C ASP A 41 -15.44 1.77 -4.06
N LEU A 42 -14.94 1.12 -3.00
CA LEU A 42 -14.66 1.77 -1.72
C LEU A 42 -13.57 2.83 -1.83
N LEU A 43 -12.49 2.56 -2.55
CA LEU A 43 -11.42 3.53 -2.80
C LEU A 43 -11.93 4.74 -3.60
N HIS A 44 -12.65 4.50 -4.70
CA HIS A 44 -13.24 5.57 -5.52
C HIS A 44 -14.23 6.44 -4.74
N SER A 45 -15.09 5.84 -3.91
CA SER A 45 -16.05 6.59 -3.09
C SER A 45 -15.37 7.51 -2.05
N ASN A 46 -14.09 7.27 -1.76
CA ASN A 46 -13.26 8.11 -0.90
C ASN A 46 -12.36 9.09 -1.68
N GLY A 47 -12.60 9.27 -2.98
CA GLY A 47 -11.86 10.22 -3.82
C GLY A 47 -10.43 9.80 -4.13
N ILE A 48 -10.12 8.50 -4.04
CA ILE A 48 -8.81 7.94 -4.35
C ILE A 48 -8.80 7.46 -5.80
N GLU A 49 -7.79 7.85 -6.57
CA GLU A 49 -7.55 7.34 -7.92
C GLU A 49 -7.01 5.91 -7.84
N VAL A 50 -7.65 4.97 -8.54
CA VAL A 50 -7.28 3.55 -8.53
C VAL A 50 -6.80 3.11 -9.90
N THR A 51 -5.59 2.56 -9.93
CA THR A 51 -5.04 1.86 -11.10
C THR A 51 -5.05 0.37 -10.81
N VAL A 52 -5.75 -0.42 -11.65
CA VAL A 52 -5.71 -1.88 -11.58
C VAL A 52 -4.79 -2.40 -12.69
N LYS A 53 -3.65 -2.99 -12.30
CA LYS A 53 -2.70 -3.61 -13.24
C LYS A 53 -2.13 -4.87 -12.61
N THR A 54 -2.70 -6.01 -12.98
CA THR A 54 -2.28 -7.32 -12.47
C THR A 54 -1.17 -7.94 -13.31
N ARG A 55 -0.37 -8.83 -12.72
CA ARG A 55 0.65 -9.64 -13.42
C ARG A 55 1.71 -8.81 -14.16
N GLN A 56 2.05 -7.64 -13.61
CA GLN A 56 3.12 -6.81 -14.15
C GLN A 56 4.47 -7.52 -14.02
N SER A 57 5.34 -7.29 -15.01
CA SER A 57 6.77 -7.59 -14.85
C SER A 57 7.38 -6.76 -13.73
N LYS A 58 8.56 -7.17 -13.26
CA LYS A 58 9.28 -6.46 -12.19
C LYS A 58 9.55 -5.00 -12.56
N ASP A 59 9.93 -4.71 -13.80
CA ASP A 59 10.25 -3.36 -14.24
C ASP A 59 9.01 -2.48 -14.37
N GLU A 60 7.90 -3.02 -14.89
CA GLU A 60 6.62 -2.32 -14.93
C GLU A 60 6.07 -2.02 -13.54
N LEU A 61 6.20 -2.99 -12.61
CA LEU A 61 5.80 -2.82 -11.23
C LEU A 61 6.65 -1.75 -10.54
N LYS A 62 7.97 -1.73 -10.78
CA LYS A 62 8.88 -0.70 -10.27
C LYS A 62 8.45 0.71 -10.67
N VAL A 63 8.12 0.91 -11.94
CA VAL A 63 7.60 2.19 -12.46
C VAL A 63 6.26 2.53 -11.81
N SER A 64 5.36 1.54 -11.70
CA SER A 64 4.04 1.76 -11.12
C SER A 64 4.12 2.13 -9.64
N LEU A 65 4.96 1.45 -8.85
CA LEU A 65 5.16 1.77 -7.43
C LEU A 65 5.73 3.18 -7.22
N ALA A 66 6.59 3.67 -8.12
CA ALA A 66 7.12 5.02 -8.03
C ALA A 66 6.04 6.11 -8.27
N ASP A 67 4.97 5.80 -9.03
CA ASP A 67 3.90 6.73 -9.40
C ASP A 67 2.66 6.68 -8.47
N HIS A 68 2.61 5.74 -7.52
CA HIS A 68 1.45 5.55 -6.64
C HIS A 68 1.82 5.78 -5.16
N ASP A 69 0.89 6.35 -4.39
CA ASP A 69 1.08 6.58 -2.96
C ASP A 69 0.97 5.27 -2.16
N ALA A 70 0.18 4.32 -2.65
CA ALA A 70 0.06 3.00 -2.05
C ALA A 70 -0.09 1.89 -3.10
N VAL A 71 0.24 0.66 -2.70
CA VAL A 71 -0.05 -0.56 -3.46
C VAL A 71 -0.86 -1.53 -2.61
N ILE A 72 -1.85 -2.17 -3.23
CA ILE A 72 -2.58 -3.30 -2.67
C ILE A 72 -2.15 -4.56 -3.43
N VAL A 73 -1.69 -5.54 -2.68
CA VAL A 73 -1.31 -6.88 -3.15
C VAL A 73 -2.10 -7.95 -2.41
N ARG A 74 -2.06 -9.16 -2.96
CA ARG A 74 -2.52 -10.37 -2.30
C ARG A 74 -1.32 -11.30 -2.16
N SER A 75 -1.44 -12.59 -2.48
CA SER A 75 -0.35 -13.56 -2.33
C SER A 75 0.53 -13.70 -3.58
N ALA A 76 0.13 -13.16 -4.74
CA ALA A 76 0.79 -13.44 -6.01
C ALA A 76 1.97 -12.50 -6.27
N THR A 77 1.77 -11.19 -6.10
CA THR A 77 2.83 -10.20 -6.27
C THR A 77 3.79 -10.23 -5.08
N LYS A 78 5.10 -10.37 -5.34
CA LYS A 78 6.15 -10.29 -4.31
C LYS A 78 6.76 -8.89 -4.27
N ILE A 79 6.69 -8.22 -3.12
CA ILE A 79 7.22 -6.88 -2.89
C ILE A 79 8.58 -7.00 -2.20
N THR A 80 9.64 -6.91 -3.00
CA THR A 80 11.04 -7.06 -2.56
C THR A 80 11.65 -5.72 -2.11
N SER A 81 12.78 -5.78 -1.40
CA SER A 81 13.57 -4.59 -1.02
C SER A 81 13.86 -3.64 -2.18
N GLU A 82 14.20 -4.17 -3.37
CA GLU A 82 14.46 -3.35 -4.55
C GLU A 82 13.21 -2.57 -5.00
N LEU A 83 12.06 -3.24 -5.04
CA LEU A 83 10.78 -2.61 -5.43
C LEU A 83 10.36 -1.55 -4.43
N ILE A 84 10.55 -1.83 -3.13
CA ILE A 84 10.29 -0.89 -2.04
C ILE A 84 11.18 0.33 -2.16
N GLY A 85 12.49 0.15 -2.32
CA GLY A 85 13.43 1.26 -2.43
C GLY A 85 13.13 2.15 -3.64
N ALA A 86 12.79 1.54 -4.79
CA ALA A 86 12.40 2.29 -5.97
C ALA A 86 11.07 3.04 -5.80
N GLY A 87 10.07 2.39 -5.19
CA GLY A 87 8.79 3.02 -4.89
C GLY A 87 8.92 4.18 -3.90
N ALA A 88 9.71 3.99 -2.84
CA ALA A 88 9.93 4.98 -1.78
C ALA A 88 10.75 6.20 -2.26
N ALA A 89 11.64 6.01 -3.24
CA ALA A 89 12.30 7.11 -3.94
C ALA A 89 11.32 7.95 -4.80
N GLY A 90 10.15 7.40 -5.12
CA GLY A 90 9.04 8.09 -5.76
C GLY A 90 7.98 8.53 -4.76
N ARG A 91 6.82 7.85 -4.78
CA ARG A 91 5.62 8.23 -4.01
C ARG A 91 5.17 7.21 -2.98
N LEU A 92 5.71 5.99 -3.01
CA LEU A 92 5.19 4.87 -2.22
C LEU A 92 5.33 5.14 -0.72
N LYS A 93 4.19 5.10 -0.01
CA LYS A 93 4.11 5.30 1.44
C LYS A 93 3.48 4.11 2.16
N LEU A 94 2.70 3.30 1.46
CA LEU A 94 1.88 2.24 2.05
C LEU A 94 1.79 1.00 1.16
N ILE A 95 1.96 -0.17 1.77
CA ILE A 95 1.71 -1.47 1.16
C ILE A 95 0.60 -2.16 1.95
N GLY A 96 -0.51 -2.44 1.28
CA GLY A 96 -1.62 -3.23 1.80
C GLY A 96 -1.57 -4.65 1.30
N ARG A 97 -1.60 -5.62 2.21
CA ARG A 97 -1.85 -7.01 1.86
C ARG A 97 -3.28 -7.42 2.21
N ALA A 98 -4.03 -7.82 1.20
CA ALA A 98 -5.28 -8.54 1.38
C ALA A 98 -4.98 -9.98 1.85
N GLY A 99 -5.03 -10.21 3.16
CA GLY A 99 -4.72 -11.49 3.78
C GLY A 99 -4.08 -11.34 5.17
N THR A 100 -3.89 -12.46 5.86
CA THR A 100 -3.38 -12.47 7.25
C THR A 100 -1.87 -12.35 7.35
N GLY A 101 -1.10 -12.99 6.45
CA GLY A 101 0.35 -12.96 6.46
C GLY A 101 0.93 -11.74 5.73
N VAL A 102 2.25 -11.59 5.79
CA VAL A 102 3.04 -10.59 5.02
C VAL A 102 4.31 -11.20 4.38
N ASP A 103 4.36 -12.53 4.26
CA ASP A 103 5.51 -13.33 3.79
C ASP A 103 6.03 -12.98 2.38
N ASN A 104 5.20 -12.34 1.56
CA ASN A 104 5.57 -11.87 0.21
C ASN A 104 6.02 -10.41 0.19
N ILE A 105 6.18 -9.77 1.35
CA ILE A 105 6.62 -8.39 1.52
C ILE A 105 7.88 -8.40 2.37
N ASP A 106 8.92 -7.72 1.90
CA ASP A 106 10.11 -7.44 2.69
C ASP A 106 9.83 -6.33 3.72
N VAL A 107 9.31 -6.72 4.89
CA VAL A 107 8.85 -5.80 5.94
C VAL A 107 10.01 -5.00 6.55
N GLU A 108 11.20 -5.59 6.64
CA GLU A 108 12.40 -4.90 7.12
C GLU A 108 12.80 -3.78 6.17
N ALA A 109 12.84 -4.07 4.86
CA ALA A 109 13.09 -3.05 3.85
C ALA A 109 12.00 -1.97 3.84
N ALA A 110 10.73 -2.34 3.99
CA ALA A 110 9.63 -1.38 4.09
C ALA A 110 9.82 -0.42 5.27
N THR A 111 10.15 -0.97 6.44
CA THR A 111 10.43 -0.20 7.66
C THR A 111 11.61 0.75 7.46
N ALA A 112 12.73 0.25 6.91
CA ALA A 112 13.92 1.06 6.64
C ALA A 112 13.65 2.21 5.67
N ASN A 113 12.73 2.02 4.72
CA ASN A 113 12.32 3.03 3.73
C ASN A 113 11.13 3.88 4.18
N ARG A 114 10.66 3.77 5.44
CA ARG A 114 9.49 4.48 5.97
C ARG A 114 8.20 4.22 5.16
N VAL A 115 8.10 3.03 4.57
CA VAL A 115 6.90 2.53 3.90
C VAL A 115 6.11 1.67 4.89
N LEU A 116 4.88 2.06 5.15
CA LEU A 116 4.00 1.34 6.08
C LEU A 116 3.49 0.04 5.45
N VAL A 117 3.47 -1.04 6.21
CA VAL A 117 2.87 -2.32 5.80
C VAL A 117 1.64 -2.58 6.64
N MET A 118 0.52 -2.92 5.99
CA MET A 118 -0.74 -3.28 6.64
C MET A 118 -1.29 -4.58 6.08
N ASN A 119 -1.93 -5.36 6.94
CA ASN A 119 -2.58 -6.62 6.60
C ASN A 119 -3.97 -6.72 7.26
N THR A 120 -4.67 -7.82 7.04
CA THR A 120 -5.96 -8.13 7.67
C THR A 120 -5.80 -9.35 8.60
N PRO A 121 -5.29 -9.16 9.84
CA PRO A 121 -5.18 -10.27 10.79
C PRO A 121 -6.58 -10.79 11.15
N ARG A 122 -6.65 -12.06 11.58
CA ARG A 122 -7.86 -12.63 12.18
C ARG A 122 -8.02 -12.15 13.62
#